data_AF-A0AB34CEH6-F1
#
_entry.id   AF-A0AB34CEH6-F1
#
_cell.length_a   1.000
_cell.length_b   1.000
_cell.length_c   1.000
_cell.angle_alpha   90.00
_cell.angle_beta   90.00
_cell.angle_gamma   90.00
#
_symmetry.space_group_name_H-M   'P 1'
#
loop_
_entity.id
_entity.type
_entity.pdbx_description
1 polymer ?
#
loop_
_entity_poly.entity_id
_entity_poly.type
_entity_poly.pdbx_seq_one_letter_code
_entity_poly.pdbx_strand_id
1 'polypeptide(L)'
;MGATGVVTFHKDHALAKEYDYGLCIGWRYDMWEQFFYQAAVGAVYLLNPRFAPGSHLNTSTLEQGMAIRYAEEMLDKYLPYTGRALVGSPVGTGNMFDCAYRAACKLPDNILRQVREEFGSFGTITDPVRFADMTSDFLTPDEVSLLSGDFHHS
;
A
#
# COMPACT_ATOMS: atom_id res chain seq x y z
N MET A 1 -7.64 -10.09 7.66
CA MET A 1 -7.77 -9.42 6.35
C MET A 1 -7.55 -7.95 6.55
N GLY A 2 -6.63 -7.33 5.79
CA GLY A 2 -6.67 -5.89 5.61
C GLY A 2 -8.06 -5.55 5.09
N ALA A 3 -8.78 -4.68 5.78
CA ALA A 3 -10.18 -4.43 5.46
C ALA A 3 -10.34 -3.66 4.14
N THR A 4 -9.25 -3.20 3.53
CA THR A 4 -9.26 -2.55 2.22
C THR A 4 -8.44 -3.33 1.20
N GLY A 5 -9.02 -3.52 0.02
CA GLY A 5 -8.32 -4.15 -1.11
C GLY A 5 -9.00 -3.85 -2.44
N VAL A 6 -8.24 -3.98 -3.52
CA VAL A 6 -8.79 -3.92 -4.88
C VAL A 6 -9.47 -5.24 -5.18
N VAL A 7 -10.69 -5.17 -5.70
CA VAL A 7 -11.44 -6.32 -6.19
C VAL A 7 -11.63 -6.20 -7.68
N THR A 8 -11.67 -7.36 -8.33
CA THR A 8 -12.09 -7.50 -9.72
C THR A 8 -13.38 -8.28 -9.72
N PHE A 9 -14.27 -7.96 -10.64
CA PHE A 9 -15.58 -8.59 -10.69
C PHE A 9 -15.51 -9.83 -11.58
N HIS A 10 -16.01 -10.96 -11.09
CA HIS A 10 -16.21 -12.12 -11.96
C HIS A 10 -17.09 -11.72 -13.16
N LYS A 11 -16.81 -12.24 -14.35
CA LYS A 11 -17.54 -11.91 -15.60
C LYS A 11 -19.07 -12.03 -15.51
N ASP A 12 -19.56 -12.85 -14.59
CA ASP A 12 -21.00 -13.08 -14.38
C ASP A 12 -21.63 -12.10 -13.37
N HIS A 13 -20.84 -11.26 -12.71
CA HIS A 13 -21.31 -10.26 -11.76
C HIS A 13 -21.87 -9.04 -12.52
N ALA A 14 -22.99 -8.48 -12.06
CA ALA A 14 -23.66 -7.37 -12.76
C ALA A 14 -22.74 -6.16 -12.97
N LEU A 15 -21.88 -5.86 -11.99
CA LEU A 15 -20.90 -4.76 -12.09
C LEU A 15 -19.76 -5.01 -13.09
N ALA A 16 -19.47 -6.28 -13.43
CA ALA A 16 -18.42 -6.60 -14.40
C ALA A 16 -18.77 -6.14 -15.83
N LYS A 17 -20.04 -5.77 -16.09
CA LYS A 17 -20.49 -5.21 -17.36
C LYS A 17 -20.07 -3.74 -17.55
N GLU A 18 -19.82 -3.04 -16.46
CA GLU A 18 -19.60 -1.59 -16.44
C GLU A 18 -18.26 -1.18 -15.83
N TYR A 19 -17.68 -2.03 -14.97
CA TYR A 19 -16.48 -1.71 -14.21
C TYR A 19 -15.49 -2.87 -14.21
N ASP A 20 -14.23 -2.56 -14.51
CA ASP A 20 -13.12 -3.52 -14.49
C ASP A 20 -12.57 -3.76 -13.07
N TYR A 21 -12.67 -2.74 -12.21
CA TYR A 21 -12.11 -2.73 -10.86
C TYR A 21 -13.06 -2.09 -9.86
N GLY A 22 -12.96 -2.50 -8.60
CA GLY A 22 -13.61 -1.86 -7.47
C GLY A 22 -12.67 -1.79 -6.27
N LEU A 23 -12.94 -0.85 -5.36
CA LEU A 23 -12.31 -0.84 -4.06
C LEU A 23 -13.28 -1.44 -3.03
N CYS A 24 -12.87 -2.53 -2.38
CA CYS A 24 -13.59 -3.08 -1.26
C CYS A 24 -13.06 -2.43 0.01
N ILE A 25 -13.95 -1.80 0.79
CA ILE A 25 -13.67 -1.27 2.13
C ILE A 25 -14.57 -2.03 3.10
N GLY A 26 -13.98 -2.66 4.10
CA GLY A 26 -14.64 -3.59 5.00
C GLY A 26 -15.69 -2.92 5.88
N TRP A 27 -16.71 -3.69 6.28
CA TRP A 27 -17.90 -3.20 7.00
C TRP A 27 -17.65 -2.72 8.43
N ARG A 28 -16.42 -2.78 8.95
CA ARG A 28 -16.08 -2.35 10.31
C ARG A 28 -15.83 -0.85 10.45
N TYR A 29 -15.97 -0.09 9.37
CA TYR A 29 -15.72 1.35 9.35
C TYR A 29 -17.04 2.10 9.25
N ASP A 30 -17.55 2.53 10.39
CA ASP A 30 -18.84 3.20 10.55
C ASP A 30 -18.72 4.73 10.61
N MET A 31 -17.49 5.25 10.64
CA MET A 31 -17.19 6.68 10.64
C MET A 31 -16.59 7.15 9.31
N TRP A 32 -16.88 8.41 8.95
CA TRP A 32 -16.35 9.03 7.73
C TRP A 32 -14.82 9.03 7.72
N GLU A 33 -14.18 9.35 8.84
CA GLU A 33 -12.73 9.41 8.98
C GLU A 33 -12.07 8.06 8.69
N GLN A 34 -12.67 6.98 9.21
CA GLN A 34 -12.22 5.62 8.95
C GLN A 34 -12.38 5.26 7.48
N PHE A 35 -13.56 5.54 6.90
CA PHE A 35 -13.80 5.30 5.48
C PHE A 35 -12.80 6.08 4.59
N PHE A 36 -12.59 7.36 4.87
CA PHE A 36 -11.66 8.21 4.14
C PHE A 36 -10.24 7.67 4.18
N TYR A 37 -9.75 7.28 5.37
CA TYR A 37 -8.41 6.72 5.53
C TYR A 37 -8.25 5.44 4.71
N GLN A 38 -9.24 4.55 4.76
CA GLN A 38 -9.25 3.32 4.00
C GLN A 38 -9.33 3.56 2.48
N ALA A 39 -10.14 4.53 2.05
CA ALA A 39 -10.19 4.95 0.65
C ALA A 39 -8.83 5.49 0.16
N ALA A 40 -8.11 6.24 1.00
CA ALA A 40 -6.77 6.74 0.68
C ALA A 40 -5.75 5.59 0.54
N VAL A 41 -5.73 4.64 1.47
CA VAL A 41 -4.91 3.42 1.36
C VAL A 41 -5.22 2.69 0.05
N GLY A 42 -6.51 2.47 -0.22
CA GLY A 42 -6.99 1.77 -1.40
C GLY A 42 -6.66 2.45 -2.73
N ALA A 43 -6.62 3.79 -2.75
CA ALA A 43 -6.27 4.55 -3.95
C ALA A 43 -4.88 4.21 -4.47
N VAL A 44 -3.92 3.93 -3.59
CA VAL A 44 -2.55 3.53 -3.99
C VAL A 44 -2.56 2.17 -4.70
N TYR A 45 -3.33 1.21 -4.20
CA TYR A 45 -3.46 -0.10 -4.84
C TYR A 45 -4.12 -0.03 -6.23
N LEU A 46 -4.95 0.99 -6.48
CA LEU A 46 -5.54 1.24 -7.80
C LEU A 46 -4.56 1.89 -8.79
N LEU A 47 -3.40 2.39 -8.36
CA LEU A 47 -2.44 3.00 -9.27
C LEU A 47 -1.72 1.99 -10.16
N ASN A 48 -1.71 0.71 -9.77
CA ASN A 48 -1.20 -0.41 -10.56
C ASN A 48 -1.92 -1.68 -10.08
N PRO A 49 -3.22 -1.82 -10.42
CA PRO A 49 -4.03 -2.92 -9.92
C PRO A 49 -3.47 -4.22 -10.47
N ARG A 50 -3.30 -5.19 -9.58
CA ARG A 50 -2.74 -6.48 -9.95
C ARG A 50 -3.82 -7.52 -10.01
N PHE A 51 -3.55 -8.56 -10.77
CA PHE A 51 -4.40 -9.72 -10.92
C PHE A 51 -3.64 -10.96 -10.47
N ALA A 52 -4.12 -11.61 -9.42
CA ALA A 52 -3.73 -12.98 -9.11
C ALA A 52 -4.89 -13.90 -9.53
N PRO A 53 -4.79 -14.61 -10.67
CA PRO A 53 -5.81 -15.59 -11.04
C PRO A 53 -5.76 -16.76 -10.06
N GLY A 54 -6.64 -16.74 -9.04
CA GLY A 54 -6.87 -17.86 -8.12
C GLY A 54 -6.03 -17.90 -6.84
N SER A 55 -5.26 -16.86 -6.49
CA SER A 55 -4.45 -16.83 -5.26
C SER A 55 -4.45 -15.47 -4.56
N HIS A 56 -3.89 -15.42 -3.35
CA HIS A 56 -3.51 -14.15 -2.71
C HIS A 56 -2.52 -13.41 -3.60
N LEU A 57 -2.68 -12.09 -3.62
CA LEU A 57 -1.87 -11.21 -4.42
C LEU A 57 -0.60 -10.90 -3.64
N ASN A 58 0.51 -11.57 -3.98
CA ASN A 58 1.80 -11.24 -3.41
C ASN A 58 2.21 -9.87 -3.96
N THR A 59 2.16 -8.87 -3.08
CA THR A 59 2.72 -7.55 -3.34
C THR A 59 3.99 -7.40 -2.53
N SER A 60 4.97 -6.71 -3.08
CA SER A 60 6.11 -6.24 -2.31
C SER A 60 5.63 -5.39 -1.11
N THR A 61 6.37 -5.50 -0.01
CA THR A 61 6.15 -4.74 1.22
C THR A 61 6.22 -3.22 0.99
N LEU A 62 6.96 -2.77 -0.03
CA LEU A 62 7.02 -1.36 -0.41
C LEU A 62 5.65 -0.79 -0.77
N GLU A 63 4.81 -1.52 -1.50
CA GLU A 63 3.46 -1.05 -1.87
C GLU A 63 2.60 -0.79 -0.63
N GLN A 64 2.69 -1.66 0.37
CA GLN A 64 1.98 -1.48 1.64
C GLN A 64 2.50 -0.24 2.39
N GLY A 65 3.83 -0.08 2.48
CA GLY A 65 4.44 1.10 3.10
C GLY A 65 4.00 2.40 2.43
N MET A 66 3.96 2.41 1.09
CA MET A 66 3.51 3.56 0.30
C MET A 66 2.01 3.85 0.46
N ALA A 67 1.18 2.83 0.54
CA ALA A 67 -0.26 2.99 0.77
C ALA A 67 -0.55 3.62 2.14
N ILE A 68 0.13 3.15 3.19
CA ILE A 68 0.02 3.76 4.52
C ILE A 68 0.59 5.18 4.52
N ARG A 69 1.76 5.40 3.91
CA ARG A 69 2.36 6.74 3.82
C ARG A 69 1.41 7.75 3.18
N TYR A 70 0.82 7.41 2.04
CA TYR A 70 -0.15 8.26 1.37
C TYR A 70 -1.38 8.53 2.24
N ALA A 71 -1.92 7.50 2.89
CA ALA A 71 -3.08 7.66 3.77
C ALA A 71 -2.80 8.56 4.99
N GLU A 72 -1.62 8.46 5.60
CA GLU A 72 -1.18 9.35 6.68
C GLU A 72 -1.05 10.81 6.19
N GLU A 73 -0.46 11.03 5.02
CA GLU A 73 -0.36 12.36 4.40
C GLU A 73 -1.74 12.96 4.09
N MET A 74 -2.68 12.15 3.60
CA MET A 74 -4.06 12.59 3.34
C MET A 74 -4.82 12.89 4.64
N LEU A 75 -4.61 12.08 5.68
CA LEU A 75 -5.23 12.30 6.98
C LEU A 75 -4.76 13.63 7.59
N ASP A 76 -3.45 13.88 7.62
CA ASP A 76 -2.87 15.13 8.14
C ASP A 76 -3.36 16.35 7.35
N LYS A 77 -3.44 16.23 6.02
CA LYS A 77 -3.84 17.33 5.15
C LYS A 77 -5.33 17.67 5.23
N TYR A 78 -6.19 16.66 5.26
CA TYR A 78 -7.64 16.86 5.06
C TYR A 78 -8.49 16.62 6.32
N LEU A 79 -8.00 15.82 7.27
CA LEU A 79 -8.69 15.51 8.53
C LEU A 79 -7.73 15.68 9.73
N PRO A 80 -7.09 16.86 9.91
CA PRO A 80 -6.07 17.07 10.95
C PRO A 80 -6.62 16.96 12.38
N TYR A 81 -7.95 16.98 12.54
CA TYR A 81 -8.63 16.82 13.82
C TYR A 81 -8.75 15.35 14.26
N THR A 82 -8.38 14.40 13.38
CA THR A 82 -8.53 12.97 13.61
C THR A 82 -7.23 12.32 14.08
N GLY A 83 -7.34 11.44 15.07
CA GLY A 83 -6.21 10.63 15.54
C GLY A 83 -6.06 9.31 14.79
N ARG A 84 -4.81 8.85 14.63
CA ARG A 84 -4.43 7.53 14.05
C ARG A 84 -5.21 6.35 14.63
N ALA A 85 -5.42 6.33 15.94
CA ALA A 85 -6.15 5.27 16.63
C ALA A 85 -7.61 5.16 16.17
N LEU A 86 -8.26 6.30 15.88
CA LEU A 86 -9.66 6.32 15.44
C LEU A 86 -9.84 5.64 14.08
N VAL A 87 -8.90 5.91 13.17
CA VAL A 87 -8.93 5.39 11.79
C VAL A 87 -8.36 3.99 11.65
N GLY A 88 -7.87 3.41 12.74
CA GLY A 88 -7.21 2.10 12.73
C GLY A 88 -5.89 2.10 11.95
N SER A 89 -5.18 3.23 11.95
CA SER A 89 -3.84 3.32 11.33
C SER A 89 -2.88 2.34 12.00
N PRO A 90 -2.06 1.61 11.24
CA PRO A 90 -1.05 0.71 11.80
C PRO A 90 0.17 1.46 12.35
N VAL A 91 0.32 2.76 12.09
CA VAL A 91 1.51 3.53 12.46
C VAL A 91 1.70 3.58 13.97
N GLY A 92 2.90 3.23 14.44
CA GLY A 92 3.25 3.17 15.85
C GLY A 92 2.92 1.86 16.55
N THR A 93 2.30 0.89 15.87
CA THR A 93 1.94 -0.41 16.47
C THR A 93 3.10 -1.42 16.51
N GLY A 94 4.17 -1.19 15.75
CA GLY A 94 5.30 -2.11 15.60
C GLY A 94 5.00 -3.36 14.77
N ASN A 95 3.82 -3.45 14.15
CA ASN A 95 3.49 -4.55 13.24
C ASN A 95 4.18 -4.39 11.88
N MET A 96 4.01 -5.38 10.99
CA MET A 96 4.64 -5.37 9.66
C MET A 96 4.29 -4.13 8.81
N PHE A 97 3.05 -3.62 8.92
CA PHE A 97 2.64 -2.40 8.21
C PHE A 97 3.36 -1.15 8.74
N ASP A 98 3.54 -1.04 10.06
CA ASP A 98 4.32 0.05 10.67
C ASP A 98 5.78 0.00 10.24
N CYS A 99 6.38 -1.20 10.22
CA CYS A 99 7.74 -1.40 9.74
C CYS A 99 7.90 -0.99 8.26
N ALA A 100 6.97 -1.42 7.40
CA ALA A 100 6.93 -1.06 5.99
C ALA A 100 6.80 0.46 5.80
N TYR A 101 5.88 1.10 6.52
CA TYR A 101 5.67 2.54 6.49
C TYR A 101 6.94 3.30 6.90
N ARG A 102 7.56 2.95 8.03
CA ARG A 102 8.75 3.63 8.55
C ARG A 102 9.92 3.55 7.56
N ALA A 103 10.16 2.39 6.97
CA ALA A 103 11.20 2.22 5.97
C ALA A 103 10.88 3.00 4.68
N ALA A 104 9.65 2.91 4.17
CA ALA A 104 9.22 3.65 2.98
C ALA A 104 9.29 5.17 3.14
N CYS A 105 9.03 5.71 4.34
CA CYS A 105 9.14 7.13 4.64
C CYS A 105 10.57 7.69 4.59
N LYS A 106 11.60 6.84 4.59
CA LYS A 106 12.99 7.28 4.38
C LYS A 106 13.28 7.62 2.93
N LEU A 107 12.50 7.08 1.99
CA LEU A 107 12.69 7.30 0.57
C LEU A 107 12.07 8.64 0.14
N PRO A 108 12.85 9.56 -0.42
CA PRO A 108 12.31 10.82 -0.94
C PRO A 108 11.55 10.58 -2.25
N ASP A 109 10.62 11.48 -2.57
CA ASP A 109 9.68 11.31 -3.68
C ASP A 109 10.36 11.15 -5.05
N ASN A 110 11.52 11.79 -5.25
CA ASN A 110 12.29 11.63 -6.47
C ASN A 110 12.84 10.21 -6.64
N ILE A 111 13.24 9.56 -5.54
CA ILE A 111 13.71 8.16 -5.55
C ILE A 111 12.53 7.22 -5.75
N LEU A 112 11.41 7.45 -5.07
CA LEU A 112 10.19 6.68 -5.27
C LEU A 112 9.69 6.75 -6.73
N ARG A 113 9.77 7.92 -7.35
CA ARG A 113 9.47 8.07 -8.77
C ARG A 113 10.42 7.24 -9.65
N GLN A 114 11.73 7.28 -9.40
CA GLN A 114 12.70 6.47 -10.13
C GLN A 114 12.45 4.96 -9.95
N VAL A 115 12.16 4.51 -8.73
CA VAL A 115 11.79 3.11 -8.46
C VAL A 115 10.56 2.72 -9.27
N ARG A 116 9.54 3.59 -9.34
CA ARG A 116 8.35 3.32 -10.15
C ARG A 116 8.63 3.34 -11.64
N GLU A 117 9.55 4.17 -12.13
CA GLU A 117 10.00 4.19 -13.53
C GLU A 117 10.77 2.91 -13.89
N GLU A 118 11.63 2.41 -13.00
CA GLU A 118 12.45 1.21 -13.20
C GLU A 118 11.60 -0.08 -13.17
N PHE A 119 10.71 -0.21 -12.17
CA PHE A 119 9.95 -1.45 -11.95
C PHE A 119 8.50 -1.40 -12.42
N GLY A 120 8.01 -0.24 -12.85
CA GLY A 120 6.61 0.01 -13.24
C GLY A 120 5.62 0.12 -12.06
N SER A 121 5.87 -0.55 -10.94
CA SER A 121 4.99 -0.64 -9.78
C SER A 121 5.78 -0.88 -8.50
N PHE A 122 5.30 -0.34 -7.37
CA PHE A 122 5.87 -0.64 -6.05
C PHE A 122 5.58 -2.06 -5.58
N GLY A 123 4.56 -2.72 -6.14
CA GLY A 123 4.20 -4.09 -5.75
C GLY A 123 5.08 -5.18 -6.37
N THR A 124 5.93 -4.87 -7.36
CA THR A 124 6.88 -5.84 -7.96
C THR A 124 8.25 -5.20 -7.97
N ILE A 125 9.09 -5.63 -7.07
CA ILE A 125 10.52 -5.38 -7.16
C ILE A 125 11.14 -6.67 -7.70
N THR A 126 11.29 -6.78 -9.02
CA THR A 126 11.84 -7.99 -9.67
C THR A 126 13.34 -8.16 -9.47
N ASP A 127 14.05 -7.08 -9.16
CA ASP A 127 15.50 -7.07 -8.97
C ASP A 127 15.85 -6.37 -7.63
N PRO A 128 15.95 -7.14 -6.54
CA PRO A 128 16.33 -6.61 -5.24
C PRO A 128 17.72 -5.98 -5.20
N VAL A 129 18.66 -6.43 -6.05
CA VAL A 129 20.02 -5.87 -6.10
C VAL A 129 19.96 -4.47 -6.70
N ARG A 130 19.26 -4.32 -7.82
CA ARG A 130 19.03 -3.01 -8.43
C ARG A 130 18.30 -2.07 -7.49
N PHE A 131 17.28 -2.55 -6.78
CA PHE A 131 16.56 -1.75 -5.78
C PHE A 131 17.48 -1.29 -4.64
N ALA A 132 18.37 -2.17 -4.15
CA ALA A 132 19.38 -1.83 -3.15
C ALA A 132 20.28 -0.69 -3.64
N ASP A 133 20.80 -0.80 -4.86
CA ASP A 133 21.68 0.22 -5.47
C ASP A 133 20.98 1.58 -5.58
N MET A 134 19.70 1.60 -5.97
CA MET A 134 18.91 2.84 -6.11
C MET A 134 18.60 3.53 -4.77
N THR A 135 18.65 2.77 -3.66
CA THR A 135 18.17 3.21 -2.35
C THR A 135 19.25 3.18 -1.26
N SER A 136 20.50 2.90 -1.64
CA SER A 136 21.63 2.67 -0.71
C SER A 136 21.90 3.83 0.24
N ASP A 137 21.61 5.06 -0.19
CA ASP A 137 21.81 6.27 0.62
C ASP A 137 20.73 6.48 1.69
N PHE A 138 19.63 5.74 1.62
CA PHE A 138 18.42 5.95 2.43
C PHE A 138 18.05 4.75 3.30
N LEU A 139 18.32 3.54 2.81
CA LEU A 139 17.88 2.29 3.44
C LEU A 139 19.06 1.47 3.94
N THR A 140 18.85 0.79 5.07
CA THR A 140 19.77 -0.27 5.51
C THR A 140 19.55 -1.55 4.68
N PRO A 141 20.51 -2.50 4.66
CA PRO A 141 20.33 -3.77 3.98
C PRO A 141 19.07 -4.54 4.44
N ASP A 142 18.74 -4.48 5.73
CA ASP A 142 17.54 -5.12 6.29
C ASP A 142 16.26 -4.47 5.75
N GLU A 143 16.25 -3.14 5.60
CA GLU A 143 15.10 -2.40 5.06
C GLU A 143 14.93 -2.61 3.56
N VAL A 144 16.03 -2.73 2.82
CA VAL A 144 16.01 -3.13 1.41
C VAL A 144 15.40 -4.52 1.26
N SER A 145 15.85 -5.47 2.07
CA SER A 145 15.34 -6.85 2.07
C SER A 145 13.85 -6.89 2.44
N LEU A 146 13.45 -6.13 3.47
CA LEU A 146 12.07 -5.97 3.87
C LEU A 146 11.20 -5.41 2.73
N LEU A 147 11.57 -4.26 2.17
CA LEU A 147 10.74 -3.54 1.21
C LEU A 147 10.68 -4.26 -0.14
N SER A 148 11.75 -4.90 -0.60
CA SER A 148 11.73 -5.66 -1.86
C SER A 148 11.06 -7.03 -1.76
N GLY A 149 10.97 -7.60 -0.55
CA GLY A 149 10.33 -8.90 -0.31
C GLY A 149 8.81 -8.86 -0.37
N ASP A 150 8.21 -10.05 -0.54
CA ASP A 150 6.76 -10.26 -0.51
C ASP A 150 6.18 -9.86 0.86
N PHE A 151 5.04 -9.19 0.83
CA PHE A 151 4.31 -8.84 2.03
C PHE A 151 3.54 -10.04 2.56
N HIS A 152 3.84 -10.43 3.79
CA HIS A 152 3.12 -11.50 4.49
C HIS A 152 2.25 -10.90 5.59
N HIS A 153 0.94 -11.17 5.54
CA HIS A 153 0.01 -10.90 6.63
C HIS A 153 0.28 -11.91 7.76
N SER A 154 1.24 -11.60 8.64
CA SER A 154 1.44 -12.31 9.91
C SER A 154 0.37 -11.97 10.94
#